data_AF-A0A9X6MSA9-F1
#
_entry.id   AF-A0A9X6MSA9-F1
#
_cell.length_a   1.000
_cell.length_b   1.000
_cell.length_c   1.000
_cell.angle_alpha   90.00
_cell.angle_beta   90.00
_cell.angle_gamma   90.00
#
_symmetry.space_group_name_H-M   'P 1'
#
loop_
_entity.id
_entity.type
_entity.pdbx_description
1 polymer ?
#
loop_
_entity_poly.entity_id
_entity_poly.type
_entity_poly.pdbx_seq_one_letter_code
_entity_poly.pdbx_strand_id
1 'polypeptide(L)'
;MAGGSRFQQKQQKRRQNGVLNIAIAIVLLLVAIVAYQLFVPSTKEQASSTDKKVSQQTTKNEKAGKSEDKESAKKKEKEQEQAEAKKKAEEEKLKAEEEQKKAEEEAKANEKVSAEKTVSKAKEAYTKPSWKAVGTEQGSSPAMTFKQGSSDWNEMQSAIAAGVEVPKEQLVFHFVGRDKTGKSKAYGDVQDKQSGKRYYVNIDWVDNEGWKPVLVQTLN
;
A
#
# COMPACT_ATOMS: atom_id res chain seq x y z
N MET A 1 -4.28 -22.35 41.95
CA MET A 1 -3.89 -21.91 40.58
C MET A 1 -4.52 -20.55 40.28
N ALA A 2 -3.86 -19.78 39.43
CA ALA A 2 -4.33 -18.58 38.72
C ALA A 2 -4.34 -17.23 39.49
N GLY A 3 -3.14 -16.62 39.56
CA GLY A 3 -2.98 -15.18 39.70
C GLY A 3 -1.94 -14.70 38.69
N GLY A 4 -2.38 -14.15 37.56
CA GLY A 4 -1.45 -13.62 36.56
C GLY A 4 -2.08 -13.36 35.20
N SER A 5 -2.88 -12.29 35.05
CA SER A 5 -3.16 -11.70 33.72
C SER A 5 -3.79 -10.31 33.82
N ARG A 6 -3.14 -9.38 34.54
CA ARG A 6 -3.52 -7.95 34.50
C ARG A 6 -2.33 -7.01 34.27
N PHE A 7 -1.10 -7.50 34.41
CA PHE A 7 0.10 -6.68 34.27
C PHE A 7 0.61 -6.53 32.83
N GLN A 8 0.23 -7.45 31.92
CA GLN A 8 0.75 -7.44 30.54
C GLN A 8 0.04 -6.44 29.60
N GLN A 9 -1.23 -6.10 29.84
CA GLN A 9 -1.96 -5.14 28.99
C GLN A 9 -1.47 -3.70 29.15
N LYS A 10 -0.81 -3.36 30.26
CA LYS A 10 -0.32 -1.99 30.52
C LYS A 10 1.06 -1.70 29.92
N GLN A 11 1.82 -2.72 29.50
CA GLN A 11 3.13 -2.56 28.86
C GLN A 11 3.07 -2.34 27.34
N GLN A 12 2.04 -2.82 26.63
CA GLN A 12 1.91 -2.63 25.17
C GLN A 12 1.63 -1.17 24.78
N LYS A 13 0.81 -0.44 25.56
CA LYS A 13 0.48 0.97 25.27
C LYS A 13 1.67 1.93 25.37
N ARG A 14 2.76 1.54 26.04
CA ARG A 14 3.98 2.37 26.16
C ARG A 14 4.94 2.22 24.97
N ARG A 15 4.82 1.13 24.18
CA ARG A 15 5.72 0.87 23.03
C ARG A 15 5.24 1.52 21.72
N GLN A 16 3.96 1.84 21.60
CA GLN A 16 3.41 2.48 20.40
C GLN A 16 3.90 3.93 20.22
N ASN A 17 4.05 4.67 21.31
CA ASN A 17 4.57 6.06 21.25
C ASN A 17 6.09 6.12 21.02
N GLY A 18 6.82 5.01 21.23
CA GLY A 18 8.26 4.93 20.95
C GLY A 18 8.58 4.69 19.47
N VAL A 19 7.75 3.89 18.77
CA VAL A 19 7.91 3.63 17.33
C VAL A 19 7.61 4.87 16.49
N LEU A 20 6.65 5.69 16.92
CA LEU A 20 6.26 6.90 16.21
C LEU A 20 7.41 7.92 16.11
N ASN A 21 8.19 8.09 17.17
CA ASN A 21 9.38 8.96 17.17
C ASN A 21 10.55 8.38 16.34
N ILE A 22 10.70 7.05 16.30
CA ILE A 22 11.73 6.38 15.50
C ILE A 22 11.42 6.51 14.00
N ALA A 23 10.15 6.38 13.60
CA ALA A 23 9.73 6.54 12.21
C ALA A 23 10.03 7.95 11.67
N ILE A 24 9.81 8.99 12.48
CA ILE A 24 10.11 10.39 12.10
C ILE A 24 11.62 10.59 11.87
N ALA A 25 12.48 10.01 12.72
CA ALA A 25 13.93 10.12 12.56
C ALA A 25 14.44 9.46 11.26
N ILE A 26 13.86 8.32 10.86
CA ILE A 26 14.22 7.63 9.61
C ILE A 26 13.83 8.47 8.39
N VAL A 27 12.64 9.09 8.40
CA VAL A 27 12.19 9.97 7.32
C VAL A 27 13.12 11.17 7.13
N LEU A 28 13.54 11.81 8.22
CA LEU A 28 14.48 12.95 8.13
C LEU A 28 15.84 12.54 7.56
N LEU A 29 16.33 11.35 7.89
CA LEU A 29 17.59 10.82 7.37
C LEU A 29 17.51 10.54 5.86
N LEU A 30 16.39 9.98 5.38
CA LEU A 30 16.15 9.75 3.95
C LEU A 30 16.09 11.07 3.16
N VAL A 31 15.40 12.09 3.69
CA VAL A 31 15.35 13.41 3.05
C VAL A 31 16.75 14.04 2.95
N ALA A 32 17.58 13.88 3.98
CA ALA A 32 18.96 14.38 3.95
C ALA A 32 19.82 13.70 2.86
N ILE A 33 19.67 12.39 2.66
CA ILE A 33 20.39 11.64 1.59
C ILE A 33 19.94 12.12 0.20
N VAL A 34 18.64 12.29 -0.02
CA VAL A 34 18.10 12.76 -1.30
C VAL A 34 18.55 14.20 -1.57
N ALA A 35 18.51 15.08 -0.56
CA ALA A 35 19.02 16.44 -0.68
C ALA A 35 20.53 16.46 -1.02
N TYR A 36 21.32 15.57 -0.41
CA TYR A 36 22.74 15.42 -0.74
C TYR A 36 22.96 14.96 -2.18
N GLN A 37 22.17 13.99 -2.68
CA GLN A 37 22.26 13.54 -4.08
C GLN A 37 21.86 14.63 -5.09
N LEU A 38 20.94 15.52 -4.74
CA LEU A 38 20.56 16.63 -5.61
C LEU A 38 21.60 17.77 -5.62
N PHE A 39 22.34 17.96 -4.53
CA PHE A 39 23.36 19.01 -4.44
C PHE A 39 24.79 18.56 -4.80
N VAL A 40 25.06 17.25 -4.86
CA VAL A 40 26.36 16.71 -5.30
C VAL A 40 26.23 16.16 -6.72
N PRO A 41 26.71 16.89 -7.76
CA PRO A 41 26.69 16.37 -9.12
C PRO A 41 27.63 15.17 -9.22
N SER A 42 27.06 14.01 -9.53
CA SER A 42 27.81 12.78 -9.76
C SER A 42 28.55 12.88 -11.10
N THR A 43 29.82 13.28 -11.08
CA THR A 43 30.72 13.15 -12.23
C THR A 43 31.24 11.72 -12.32
N LYS A 44 30.60 10.91 -13.18
CA LYS A 44 31.26 9.78 -13.84
C LYS A 44 30.80 9.71 -15.29
N GLU A 45 31.58 10.35 -16.17
CA GLU A 45 31.58 10.01 -17.58
C GLU A 45 32.32 8.70 -17.78
N GLN A 46 31.62 7.71 -18.33
CA GLN A 46 32.21 6.61 -19.05
C GLN A 46 32.61 7.11 -20.44
N ALA A 47 33.90 7.02 -20.78
CA ALA A 47 34.36 7.11 -22.16
C ALA A 47 35.07 5.80 -22.54
N SER A 48 34.43 5.04 -23.41
CA SER A 48 35.03 3.97 -24.22
C SER A 48 35.84 4.58 -25.36
N SER A 49 37.05 4.09 -25.63
CA SER A 49 37.65 4.11 -26.98
C SER A 49 38.82 3.14 -27.12
N THR A 50 38.73 2.34 -28.18
CA THR A 50 39.74 1.48 -28.81
C THR A 50 40.87 2.32 -29.42
N ASP A 51 42.15 1.92 -29.31
CA ASP A 51 43.05 1.53 -30.43
C ASP A 51 44.54 1.33 -30.03
N LYS A 52 45.24 0.62 -30.92
CA LYS A 52 46.57 -0.05 -30.87
C LYS A 52 47.82 0.81 -30.60
N LYS A 53 48.88 0.18 -30.03
CA LYS A 53 50.22 -0.16 -30.65
C LYS A 53 51.24 -0.61 -29.57
N VAL A 54 51.86 -1.81 -29.66
CA VAL A 54 53.22 -2.14 -30.21
C VAL A 54 54.36 -1.59 -29.33
N SER A 55 55.45 -2.26 -28.88
CA SER A 55 56.27 -3.46 -29.22
C SER A 55 57.15 -3.77 -27.97
N GLN A 56 57.58 -4.98 -27.61
CA GLN A 56 58.84 -5.67 -28.00
C GLN A 56 58.93 -6.97 -27.15
N GLN A 57 58.96 -8.20 -27.71
CA GLN A 57 60.15 -9.03 -28.03
C GLN A 57 61.26 -8.98 -26.94
N THR A 58 61.81 -10.08 -26.37
CA THR A 58 62.40 -11.26 -27.04
C THR A 58 62.85 -12.35 -26.02
N THR A 59 62.62 -13.64 -26.36
CA THR A 59 63.43 -14.89 -26.11
C THR A 59 63.83 -15.31 -24.67
N LYS A 60 63.83 -16.59 -24.26
CA LYS A 60 63.94 -17.88 -24.98
C LYS A 60 63.35 -19.02 -24.14
N ASN A 61 62.68 -19.92 -24.85
CA ASN A 61 62.06 -21.17 -24.42
C ASN A 61 63.09 -22.31 -24.37
N GLU A 62 63.02 -23.20 -23.38
CA GLU A 62 63.54 -24.57 -23.50
C GLU A 62 62.59 -25.59 -22.83
N LYS A 63 61.73 -26.14 -23.70
CA LYS A 63 61.44 -27.57 -23.89
C LYS A 63 60.76 -28.39 -22.77
N ALA A 64 59.46 -28.61 -23.03
CA ALA A 64 58.74 -29.88 -23.02
C ALA A 64 58.44 -30.58 -21.69
N GLY A 65 57.14 -30.72 -21.42
CA GLY A 65 56.62 -31.86 -20.67
C GLY A 65 55.36 -31.57 -19.87
N LYS A 66 54.25 -32.16 -20.31
CA LYS A 66 53.11 -32.60 -19.50
C LYS A 66 51.98 -31.60 -19.22
N SER A 67 51.06 -31.60 -20.18
CA SER A 67 49.60 -31.59 -20.00
C SER A 67 49.12 -31.92 -18.58
N GLU A 68 48.59 -30.93 -17.84
CA GLU A 68 47.61 -31.12 -16.75
C GLU A 68 47.22 -29.78 -16.09
N ASP A 69 46.78 -28.75 -16.85
CA ASP A 69 46.21 -27.55 -16.17
C ASP A 69 45.24 -26.74 -17.03
N LYS A 70 44.23 -27.41 -17.61
CA LYS A 70 43.14 -26.75 -18.35
C LYS A 70 41.75 -27.24 -17.98
N GLU A 71 41.63 -27.95 -16.86
CA GLU A 71 40.36 -28.54 -16.41
C GLU A 71 39.83 -27.90 -15.11
N SER A 72 40.68 -27.25 -14.31
CA SER A 72 40.26 -26.59 -13.06
C SER A 72 39.60 -25.22 -13.25
N ALA A 73 39.90 -24.48 -14.33
CA ALA A 73 39.30 -23.17 -14.59
C ALA A 73 37.84 -23.27 -15.09
N LYS A 74 37.52 -24.28 -15.91
CA LYS A 74 36.19 -24.48 -16.50
C LYS A 74 35.16 -25.04 -15.49
N LYS A 75 35.61 -25.65 -14.40
CA LYS A 75 34.73 -26.18 -13.33
C LYS A 75 34.23 -25.08 -12.39
N LYS A 76 35.08 -24.09 -12.06
CA LYS A 76 34.73 -22.95 -11.18
C LYS A 76 33.71 -22.00 -11.79
N GLU A 77 33.82 -21.72 -13.10
CA GLU A 77 32.91 -20.83 -13.83
C GLU A 77 31.50 -21.44 -13.94
N LYS A 78 31.40 -22.76 -14.14
CA LYS A 78 30.13 -23.50 -14.20
C LYS A 78 29.44 -23.65 -12.83
N GLU A 79 30.21 -23.68 -11.75
CA GLU A 79 29.71 -23.67 -10.36
C GLU A 79 29.17 -22.28 -9.95
N GLN A 80 29.81 -21.20 -10.41
CA GLN A 80 29.34 -19.83 -10.18
C GLN A 80 28.04 -19.51 -10.94
N GLU A 81 27.93 -19.93 -12.22
CA GLU A 81 26.67 -19.80 -12.99
C GLU A 81 25.52 -20.61 -12.37
N GLN A 82 25.78 -21.83 -11.87
CA GLN A 82 24.76 -22.62 -11.18
C GLN A 82 24.34 -22.01 -9.83
N ALA A 83 25.27 -21.36 -9.11
CA ALA A 83 24.96 -20.67 -7.86
C ALA A 83 24.14 -19.38 -8.09
N GLU A 84 24.44 -18.61 -9.14
CA GLU A 84 23.63 -17.46 -9.55
C GLU A 84 22.24 -17.86 -10.06
N ALA A 85 22.15 -18.93 -10.85
CA ALA A 85 20.86 -19.45 -11.32
C ALA A 85 19.98 -19.95 -10.15
N LYS A 86 20.57 -20.61 -9.15
CA LYS A 86 19.86 -21.02 -7.92
C LYS A 86 19.40 -19.82 -7.10
N LYS A 87 20.23 -18.78 -6.93
CA LYS A 87 19.84 -17.55 -6.22
C LYS A 87 18.71 -16.82 -6.92
N LYS A 88 18.76 -16.70 -8.26
CA LYS A 88 17.66 -16.11 -9.04
C LYS A 88 16.36 -16.89 -8.89
N ALA A 89 16.42 -18.23 -8.96
CA ALA A 89 15.24 -19.08 -8.80
C ALA A 89 14.66 -19.00 -7.38
N GLU A 90 15.49 -18.85 -6.35
CA GLU A 90 15.07 -18.66 -4.96
C GLU A 90 14.45 -17.28 -4.73
N GLU A 91 15.03 -16.22 -5.30
CA GLU A 91 14.51 -14.85 -5.26
C GLU A 91 13.17 -14.71 -6.02
N GLU A 92 13.02 -15.41 -7.13
CA GLU A 92 11.77 -15.46 -7.91
C GLU A 92 10.68 -16.25 -7.17
N LYS A 93 11.05 -17.33 -6.45
CA LYS A 93 10.15 -18.04 -5.54
C LYS A 93 9.69 -17.17 -4.37
N LEU A 94 10.60 -16.40 -3.77
CA LEU A 94 10.29 -15.49 -2.67
C LEU A 94 9.33 -14.38 -3.12
N LYS A 95 9.56 -13.79 -4.31
CA LYS A 95 8.63 -12.81 -4.90
C LYS A 95 7.25 -13.40 -5.17
N ALA A 96 7.18 -14.61 -5.71
CA ALA A 96 5.90 -15.29 -5.94
C ALA A 96 5.14 -15.60 -4.65
N GLU A 97 5.85 -15.99 -3.57
CA GLU A 97 5.23 -16.23 -2.25
C GLU A 97 4.75 -14.92 -1.59
N GLU A 98 5.50 -13.83 -1.75
CA GLU A 98 5.11 -12.49 -1.26
C GLU A 98 3.89 -11.95 -2.02
N GLU A 99 3.83 -12.15 -3.34
CA GLU A 99 2.69 -11.76 -4.17
C GLU A 99 1.43 -12.58 -3.84
N GLN A 100 1.57 -13.89 -3.57
CA GLN A 100 0.47 -14.73 -3.09
C GLN A 100 -0.05 -14.28 -1.71
N LYS A 101 0.84 -13.98 -0.75
CA LYS A 101 0.42 -13.47 0.57
C LYS A 101 -0.32 -12.15 0.46
N LYS A 102 0.16 -11.24 -0.39
CA LYS A 102 -0.47 -9.95 -0.63
C LYS A 102 -1.86 -10.10 -1.26
N ALA A 103 -2.01 -11.01 -2.22
CA ALA A 103 -3.31 -11.32 -2.83
C ALA A 103 -4.29 -11.93 -1.81
N GLU A 104 -3.82 -12.81 -0.92
CA GLU A 104 -4.67 -13.40 0.12
C GLU A 104 -5.12 -12.35 1.16
N GLU A 105 -4.23 -11.44 1.54
CA GLU A 105 -4.55 -10.34 2.47
C GLU A 105 -5.54 -9.36 1.84
N GLU A 106 -5.37 -9.02 0.56
CA GLU A 106 -6.30 -8.16 -0.17
C GLU A 106 -7.68 -8.81 -0.35
N ALA A 107 -7.74 -10.12 -0.59
CA ALA A 107 -8.99 -10.88 -0.63
C ALA A 107 -9.74 -10.81 0.71
N LYS A 108 -9.04 -11.03 1.84
CA LYS A 108 -9.64 -10.90 3.18
C LYS A 108 -10.08 -9.48 3.49
N ALA A 109 -9.33 -8.47 3.06
CA ALA A 109 -9.68 -7.08 3.27
C ALA A 109 -10.93 -6.67 2.48
N ASN A 110 -11.16 -7.24 1.29
CA ASN A 110 -12.29 -6.88 0.43
C ASN A 110 -13.56 -7.70 0.66
N GLU A 111 -13.50 -8.68 1.55
CA GLU A 111 -14.64 -9.51 1.94
C GLU A 111 -15.72 -8.66 2.63
N LYS A 112 -16.99 -8.91 2.28
CA LYS A 112 -18.13 -8.26 2.92
C LYS A 112 -18.41 -8.95 4.26
N VAL A 113 -18.23 -8.22 5.35
CA VAL A 113 -18.55 -8.70 6.69
C VAL A 113 -19.98 -8.27 7.03
N SER A 114 -20.85 -9.23 7.35
CA SER A 114 -22.23 -8.93 7.76
C SER A 114 -22.24 -8.00 8.99
N ALA A 115 -23.11 -7.00 8.97
CA ALA A 115 -23.22 -5.98 10.01
C ALA A 115 -24.67 -5.82 10.50
N GLU A 116 -24.85 -5.13 11.61
CA GLU A 116 -26.19 -4.77 12.10
C GLU A 116 -26.82 -3.69 11.21
N LYS A 117 -28.13 -3.81 11.01
CA LYS A 117 -28.93 -2.83 10.28
C LYS A 117 -29.22 -1.64 11.19
N THR A 118 -29.06 -0.44 10.66
CA THR A 118 -29.42 0.81 11.35
C THR A 118 -30.71 1.43 10.82
N VAL A 119 -31.22 0.92 9.69
CA VAL A 119 -32.45 1.42 9.05
C VAL A 119 -33.45 0.29 8.86
N SER A 120 -34.71 0.51 9.25
CA SER A 120 -35.78 -0.51 9.17
C SER A 120 -36.07 -1.00 7.76
N LYS A 121 -35.78 -0.19 6.74
CA LYS A 121 -35.94 -0.52 5.31
C LYS A 121 -34.79 -1.36 4.74
N ALA A 122 -33.74 -1.64 5.53
CA ALA A 122 -32.56 -2.37 5.08
C ALA A 122 -32.83 -3.89 4.96
N LYS A 123 -32.47 -4.46 3.82
CA LYS A 123 -32.51 -5.90 3.55
C LYS A 123 -31.25 -6.61 4.03
N GLU A 124 -30.09 -6.05 3.71
CA GLU A 124 -28.78 -6.55 4.14
C GLU A 124 -27.92 -5.38 4.60
N ALA A 125 -26.93 -5.66 5.43
CA ALA A 125 -25.99 -4.68 5.95
C ALA A 125 -24.60 -5.33 6.01
N TYR A 126 -23.58 -4.62 5.54
CA TYR A 126 -22.22 -5.11 5.57
C TYR A 126 -21.20 -3.99 5.76
N THR A 127 -20.03 -4.37 6.25
CA THR A 127 -18.82 -3.55 6.28
C THR A 127 -17.72 -4.18 5.43
N LYS A 128 -16.77 -3.39 4.98
CA LYS A 128 -15.54 -3.88 4.36
C LYS A 128 -14.30 -3.29 5.03
N PRO A 129 -13.35 -4.12 5.50
CA PRO A 129 -12.08 -3.64 6.03
C PRO A 129 -11.24 -2.83 5.03
N SER A 130 -11.37 -3.12 3.73
CA SER A 130 -10.66 -2.44 2.64
C SER A 130 -11.03 -0.96 2.47
N TRP A 131 -12.12 -0.50 3.09
CA TRP A 131 -12.58 0.88 2.97
C TRP A 131 -11.59 1.89 3.57
N LYS A 132 -11.24 2.88 2.75
CA LYS A 132 -10.34 3.99 3.08
C LYS A 132 -11.08 5.31 2.98
N ALA A 133 -10.55 6.33 3.65
CA ALA A 133 -11.04 7.69 3.49
C ALA A 133 -10.69 8.20 2.09
N VAL A 134 -11.55 9.05 1.52
CA VAL A 134 -11.40 9.54 0.14
C VAL A 134 -10.41 10.69 -0.02
N GLY A 135 -9.71 11.09 1.05
CA GLY A 135 -8.88 12.29 1.06
C GLY A 135 -9.70 13.53 1.35
N THR A 136 -9.08 14.52 1.97
CA THR A 136 -9.66 15.84 2.17
C THR A 136 -8.58 16.91 2.12
N GLU A 137 -8.93 18.07 1.59
CA GLU A 137 -8.13 19.29 1.73
C GLU A 137 -8.50 20.08 2.98
N GLN A 138 -9.54 19.63 3.70
CA GLN A 138 -10.00 20.23 4.93
C GLN A 138 -9.07 19.82 6.08
N GLY A 139 -9.00 20.65 7.12
CA GLY A 139 -8.19 20.34 8.29
C GLY A 139 -8.79 19.21 9.14
N SER A 140 -8.57 19.29 10.44
CA SER A 140 -8.93 18.22 11.38
C SER A 140 -10.43 18.03 11.55
N SER A 141 -11.28 18.95 11.07
CA SER A 141 -12.73 18.87 11.23
C SER A 141 -13.44 19.18 9.90
N PRO A 142 -14.51 18.44 9.55
CA PRO A 142 -15.23 18.69 8.31
C PRO A 142 -16.07 19.95 8.43
N ALA A 143 -16.21 20.65 7.31
CA ALA A 143 -17.07 21.83 7.23
C ALA A 143 -18.55 21.48 7.51
N MET A 144 -18.97 20.23 7.25
CA MET A 144 -20.35 19.73 7.43
C MET A 144 -21.38 20.67 6.83
N THR A 145 -21.08 21.17 5.64
CA THR A 145 -21.92 22.22 5.04
C THR A 145 -23.16 21.65 4.39
N PHE A 146 -23.20 20.33 4.09
CA PHE A 146 -24.31 19.63 3.41
C PHE A 146 -24.93 20.41 2.23
N LYS A 147 -24.12 21.28 1.62
CA LYS A 147 -24.50 22.19 0.55
C LYS A 147 -24.02 21.57 -0.74
N GLN A 148 -24.94 21.29 -1.64
CA GLN A 148 -24.61 20.75 -2.95
C GLN A 148 -23.55 21.63 -3.63
N GLY A 149 -22.46 21.00 -4.07
CA GLY A 149 -21.34 21.67 -4.74
C GLY A 149 -20.22 22.16 -3.81
N SER A 150 -20.35 22.05 -2.48
CA SER A 150 -19.20 22.28 -1.59
C SER A 150 -18.17 21.16 -1.68
N SER A 151 -16.92 21.44 -1.33
CA SER A 151 -15.86 20.41 -1.27
C SER A 151 -16.28 19.25 -0.36
N ASP A 152 -16.81 19.58 0.82
CA ASP A 152 -17.34 18.61 1.79
C ASP A 152 -18.42 17.72 1.18
N TRP A 153 -19.40 18.29 0.48
CA TRP A 153 -20.44 17.50 -0.18
C TRP A 153 -19.87 16.56 -1.25
N ASN A 154 -18.91 17.03 -2.06
CA ASN A 154 -18.26 16.21 -3.07
C ASN A 154 -17.46 15.06 -2.44
N GLU A 155 -16.73 15.33 -1.34
CA GLU A 155 -16.01 14.30 -0.58
C GLU A 155 -16.98 13.26 0.00
N MET A 156 -18.12 13.68 0.54
CA MET A 156 -19.15 12.76 1.04
C MET A 156 -19.71 11.86 -0.06
N GLN A 157 -20.02 12.45 -1.23
CA GLN A 157 -20.50 11.68 -2.37
C GLN A 157 -19.46 10.67 -2.85
N SER A 158 -18.18 11.05 -2.87
CA SER A 158 -17.08 10.15 -3.20
C SER A 158 -16.94 9.02 -2.18
N ALA A 159 -17.06 9.30 -0.89
CA ALA A 159 -16.99 8.28 0.16
C ALA A 159 -18.15 7.29 0.09
N ILE A 160 -19.36 7.79 -0.18
CA ILE A 160 -20.55 6.96 -0.41
C ILE A 160 -20.34 6.05 -1.63
N ALA A 161 -19.87 6.62 -2.74
CA ALA A 161 -19.55 5.90 -3.98
C ALA A 161 -18.50 4.80 -3.74
N ALA A 162 -17.45 5.10 -2.99
CA ALA A 162 -16.42 4.14 -2.60
C ALA A 162 -16.97 2.99 -1.75
N GLY A 163 -17.95 3.26 -0.88
CA GLY A 163 -18.60 2.24 -0.06
C GLY A 163 -19.37 1.19 -0.89
N VAL A 164 -20.11 1.65 -1.90
CA VAL A 164 -20.91 0.78 -2.78
C VAL A 164 -20.14 0.26 -4.00
N GLU A 165 -18.92 0.75 -4.23
CA GLU A 165 -18.06 0.41 -5.38
C GLU A 165 -18.73 0.74 -6.72
N VAL A 166 -19.48 1.83 -6.76
CA VAL A 166 -20.17 2.34 -7.95
C VAL A 166 -19.67 3.76 -8.23
N PRO A 167 -19.34 4.10 -9.49
CA PRO A 167 -18.95 5.46 -9.84
C PRO A 167 -20.00 6.49 -9.43
N LYS A 168 -19.56 7.66 -8.94
CA LYS A 168 -20.46 8.72 -8.47
C LYS A 168 -21.48 9.14 -9.52
N GLU A 169 -21.07 9.15 -10.79
CA GLU A 169 -21.87 9.57 -11.95
C GLU A 169 -23.02 8.58 -12.24
N GLN A 170 -22.81 7.31 -11.89
CA GLN A 170 -23.80 6.23 -12.01
C GLN A 170 -24.79 6.22 -10.83
N LEU A 171 -24.48 6.92 -9.73
CA LEU A 171 -25.35 7.03 -8.57
C LEU A 171 -26.34 8.20 -8.71
N VAL A 172 -27.57 7.97 -8.28
CA VAL A 172 -28.56 9.00 -7.98
C VAL A 172 -28.54 9.21 -6.47
N PHE A 173 -28.15 10.39 -6.03
CA PHE A 173 -28.18 10.76 -4.62
C PHE A 173 -29.57 11.30 -4.29
N HIS A 174 -30.39 10.50 -3.61
CA HIS A 174 -31.72 10.92 -3.14
C HIS A 174 -31.62 11.88 -1.96
N PHE A 175 -30.70 11.57 -1.04
CA PHE A 175 -30.48 12.39 0.14
C PHE A 175 -29.06 12.14 0.67
N VAL A 176 -28.38 13.20 1.10
CA VAL A 176 -27.16 13.08 1.91
C VAL A 176 -27.32 14.04 3.08
N GLY A 177 -27.05 13.57 4.29
CA GLY A 177 -27.31 14.34 5.49
C GLY A 177 -26.50 13.88 6.68
N ARG A 178 -26.54 14.69 7.74
CA ARG A 178 -25.85 14.40 8.98
C ARG A 178 -26.52 13.24 9.70
N ASP A 179 -25.72 12.31 10.18
CA ASP A 179 -26.20 11.26 11.07
C ASP A 179 -26.55 11.87 12.44
N LYS A 180 -27.66 11.43 13.02
CA LYS A 180 -28.15 11.92 14.32
C LYS A 180 -27.30 11.41 15.49
N THR A 181 -26.49 10.38 15.27
CA THR A 181 -25.76 9.66 16.33
C THR A 181 -24.37 10.23 16.64
N GLY A 182 -23.84 11.18 15.86
CA GLY A 182 -22.47 11.66 16.05
C GLY A 182 -22.18 13.02 15.45
N LYS A 183 -21.16 13.69 16.02
CA LYS A 183 -20.80 15.04 15.58
C LYS A 183 -20.22 15.05 14.16
N SER A 184 -19.44 14.05 13.76
CA SER A 184 -18.77 13.96 12.45
C SER A 184 -19.16 12.71 11.68
N LYS A 185 -20.47 12.47 11.60
CA LYS A 185 -21.07 11.33 10.94
C LYS A 185 -22.10 11.78 9.94
N ALA A 186 -22.18 11.09 8.83
CA ALA A 186 -23.16 11.37 7.80
C ALA A 186 -23.62 10.08 7.12
N TYR A 187 -24.66 10.23 6.30
CA TYR A 187 -25.19 9.14 5.51
C TYR A 187 -25.67 9.63 4.15
N GLY A 188 -25.74 8.71 3.21
CA GLY A 188 -26.36 8.90 1.91
C GLY A 188 -27.37 7.81 1.58
N ASP A 189 -28.52 8.21 1.07
CA ASP A 189 -29.46 7.34 0.36
C ASP A 189 -29.20 7.51 -1.14
N VAL A 190 -28.75 6.43 -1.77
CA VAL A 190 -28.32 6.43 -3.17
C VAL A 190 -28.93 5.28 -3.95
N GLN A 191 -29.24 5.52 -5.22
CA GLN A 191 -29.67 4.49 -6.16
C GLN A 191 -28.65 4.34 -7.29
N ASP A 192 -28.28 3.10 -7.58
CA ASP A 192 -27.52 2.80 -8.79
C ASP A 192 -28.45 2.83 -10.02
N LYS A 193 -28.12 3.68 -11.01
CA LYS A 193 -28.87 3.80 -12.26
C LYS A 193 -28.85 2.52 -13.11
N GLN A 194 -27.77 1.74 -13.04
CA GLN A 194 -27.61 0.54 -13.87
C GLN A 194 -28.37 -0.64 -13.29
N SER A 195 -28.17 -0.93 -12.00
CA SER A 195 -28.83 -2.08 -11.36
C SER A 195 -30.20 -1.77 -10.77
N GLY A 196 -30.55 -0.48 -10.61
CA GLY A 196 -31.75 -0.03 -9.91
C GLY A 196 -31.71 -0.23 -8.39
N LYS A 197 -30.64 -0.83 -7.85
CA LYS A 197 -30.49 -1.12 -6.42
C LYS A 197 -30.32 0.17 -5.63
N ARG A 198 -31.02 0.25 -4.49
CA ARG A 198 -30.88 1.35 -3.53
C ARG A 198 -30.01 0.94 -2.36
N TYR A 199 -29.21 1.89 -1.89
CA TYR A 199 -28.26 1.71 -0.82
C TYR A 199 -28.37 2.85 0.17
N TYR A 200 -28.24 2.51 1.44
CA TYR A 200 -28.05 3.46 2.53
C TYR A 200 -26.63 3.28 3.06
N VAL A 201 -25.81 4.33 2.92
CA VAL A 201 -24.38 4.28 3.23
C VAL A 201 -24.10 5.24 4.36
N ASN A 202 -23.53 4.76 5.46
CA ASN A 202 -23.00 5.60 6.51
C ASN A 202 -21.52 5.87 6.26
N ILE A 203 -21.12 7.12 6.49
CA ILE A 203 -19.75 7.61 6.37
C ILE A 203 -19.36 8.33 7.67
N ASP A 204 -18.14 8.10 8.12
CA ASP A 204 -17.56 8.77 9.28
C ASP A 204 -16.36 9.62 8.81
N TRP A 205 -16.17 10.77 9.45
CA TRP A 205 -14.99 11.59 9.21
C TRP A 205 -13.77 11.02 9.91
N VAL A 206 -12.64 11.01 9.19
CA VAL A 206 -11.33 10.69 9.74
C VAL A 206 -10.45 11.94 9.63
N ASP A 207 -9.92 12.38 10.77
CA ASP A 207 -9.18 13.64 10.88
C ASP A 207 -8.00 13.70 9.89
N ASN A 208 -7.98 14.73 9.04
CA ASN A 208 -6.99 14.95 7.97
C ASN A 208 -6.94 13.86 6.87
N GLU A 209 -7.82 12.85 6.91
CA GLU A 209 -7.95 11.85 5.85
C GLU A 209 -9.27 11.98 5.08
N GLY A 210 -10.30 12.60 5.68
CA GLY A 210 -11.57 12.90 5.04
C GLY A 210 -12.68 11.90 5.36
N TRP A 211 -13.71 11.84 4.51
CA TRP A 211 -14.85 10.96 4.71
C TRP A 211 -14.51 9.50 4.34
N LYS A 212 -14.87 8.57 5.23
CA LYS A 212 -14.67 7.12 5.05
C LYS A 212 -16.00 6.38 5.18
N PRO A 213 -16.33 5.45 4.26
CA PRO A 213 -17.48 4.57 4.43
C PRO A 213 -17.27 3.59 5.59
N VAL A 214 -18.32 3.41 6.39
CA VAL A 214 -18.30 2.56 7.59
C VAL A 214 -19.38 1.49 7.58
N LEU A 215 -20.49 1.71 6.87
CA LEU A 215 -21.57 0.74 6.76
C LEU A 215 -22.31 0.93 5.43
N VAL A 216 -22.59 -0.15 4.72
CA VAL A 216 -23.46 -0.15 3.55
C VAL A 216 -24.64 -1.08 3.81
N GLN A 217 -25.84 -0.57 3.53
CA GLN A 217 -27.08 -1.31 3.66
C GLN A 217 -27.82 -1.31 2.32
N THR A 218 -28.30 -2.46 1.88
CA THR A 218 -29.15 -2.55 0.69
C THR A 218 -30.61 -2.30 1.07
N LEU A 219 -31.32 -1.49 0.29
CA LEU A 219 -32.72 -1.15 0.51
C LEU A 219 -33.62 -1.91 -0.47
N ASN A 220 -34.88 -2.12 -0.07
CA ASN A 220 -35.94 -2.69 -0.92
C ASN A 220 -36.54 -1.67 -1.90
#